data_AF-A0A1M5DU49-F1
#
_entry.id   AF-A0A1M5DU49-F1
#
_cell.length_a   1.000
_cell.length_b   1.000
_cell.length_c   1.000
_cell.angle_alpha   90.00
_cell.angle_beta   90.00
_cell.angle_gamma   90.00
#
_symmetry.space_group_name_H-M   'P 1'
#
loop_
_entity.id
_entity.type
_entity.pdbx_description
1 polymer ?
#
loop_
_entity_poly.entity_id
_entity_poly.type
_entity_poly.pdbx_seq_one_letter_code
_entity_poly.pdbx_strand_id
1 'polypeptide(L)'
;MSQAQSGNLPYTVVGLARTKTRHLWLIVSFVLFFLLPVLTTGVYLYAIAKDQYASTVAFTVRTEDVSSAVDILGGISNLSGASSSDSDILYEFIQSQQLVKALDEKLDLRNRYSRSYSEDFYFSLKPGGTIEDLTKYWERMVKIYYDSGSGLIELRVKAFDPNEALEIANAIVTDSTEMINELNAIAREDATRYAKEDLDLAVDRLKLARQSILEFRARTQIVDPQADLQGQMGILNNLQQQFATALIELDLLRETTRDNDPRIVQAENRIKVIQDRITEERLKFGSSTVEGGEDYVTIIGEFERLNVDLEFAQSTYLAALASYDSSIAEAQRKSRYLAAYLKPSAAERSLYPERSLLLLMVAVFAFLLWTILSLAYYSIRDRG
;
A
#
# COMPACT_ATOMS: atom_id res chain seq x y z
N MET A 1 -43.49 17.90 -109.89
CA MET A 1 -42.03 17.78 -109.70
C MET A 1 -41.76 18.01 -108.22
N SER A 2 -41.06 17.19 -107.44
CA SER A 2 -40.32 15.98 -107.70
C SER A 2 -40.14 15.27 -106.35
N GLN A 3 -40.46 13.98 -106.34
CA GLN A 3 -39.89 12.89 -105.55
C GLN A 3 -39.82 12.93 -104.01
N ALA A 4 -40.57 11.96 -103.47
CA ALA A 4 -40.36 11.25 -102.23
C ALA A 4 -38.94 10.69 -102.05
N GLN A 5 -38.47 10.66 -100.80
CA GLN A 5 -37.59 9.59 -100.33
C GLN A 5 -37.83 9.33 -98.84
N SER A 6 -38.59 8.26 -98.57
CA SER A 6 -38.77 7.68 -97.24
C SER A 6 -37.51 6.89 -96.87
N GLY A 7 -36.69 7.42 -95.96
CA GLY A 7 -35.60 6.68 -95.34
C GLY A 7 -36.11 5.86 -94.16
N ASN A 8 -36.44 4.58 -94.39
CA ASN A 8 -36.62 3.61 -93.33
C ASN A 8 -35.26 3.34 -92.65
N LEU A 9 -35.10 3.78 -91.41
CA LEU A 9 -34.00 3.38 -90.56
C LEU A 9 -34.24 1.93 -90.09
N PRO A 10 -33.30 0.99 -90.26
CA PRO A 10 -33.45 -0.35 -89.73
C PRO A 10 -33.28 -0.31 -88.20
N TYR A 11 -34.31 -0.71 -87.47
CA TYR A 11 -34.19 -1.02 -86.05
C TYR A 11 -33.32 -2.27 -85.91
N THR A 12 -32.05 -2.10 -85.54
CA THR A 12 -31.17 -3.20 -85.16
C THR A 12 -31.66 -3.77 -83.83
N VAL A 13 -32.31 -4.94 -83.90
CA VAL A 13 -32.62 -5.76 -82.74
C VAL A 13 -31.29 -6.17 -82.10
N VAL A 14 -30.97 -5.59 -80.94
CA VAL A 14 -29.80 -5.93 -80.13
C VAL A 14 -29.96 -7.40 -79.71
N GLY A 15 -29.10 -8.28 -80.22
CA GLY A 15 -29.13 -9.70 -79.87
C GLY A 15 -28.94 -9.91 -78.36
N LEU A 16 -29.69 -10.86 -77.78
CA LEU A 16 -29.56 -11.26 -76.38
C LEU A 16 -28.09 -11.52 -76.03
N ALA A 17 -27.57 -10.79 -75.03
CA ALA A 17 -26.20 -10.88 -74.58
C ALA A 17 -25.86 -12.32 -74.17
N ARG A 18 -25.07 -13.03 -74.98
CA ARG A 18 -24.56 -14.37 -74.63
C ARG A 18 -23.45 -14.21 -73.58
N THR A 19 -23.70 -14.75 -72.38
CA THR A 19 -22.71 -14.80 -71.30
C THR A 19 -21.49 -15.61 -71.75
N LYS A 20 -20.35 -14.94 -71.96
CA LYS A 20 -19.07 -15.62 -72.24
C LYS A 20 -18.55 -16.29 -70.95
N THR A 21 -17.85 -17.42 -71.08
CA THR A 21 -17.25 -18.19 -69.95
C THR A 21 -16.36 -17.35 -69.02
N ARG A 22 -15.84 -16.21 -69.50
CA ARG A 22 -15.09 -15.21 -68.72
C ARG A 22 -15.93 -14.52 -67.65
N HIS A 23 -17.20 -14.19 -67.96
CA HIS A 23 -18.11 -13.58 -66.98
C HIS A 23 -18.53 -14.59 -65.92
N LEU A 24 -18.64 -15.86 -66.28
CA LEU A 24 -18.99 -16.93 -65.35
C LEU A 24 -17.90 -17.10 -64.27
N TRP A 25 -16.61 -17.07 -64.65
CA TRP A 25 -15.50 -17.17 -63.68
C TRP A 25 -15.44 -15.99 -62.70
N LEU A 26 -15.71 -14.78 -63.17
CA LEU A 26 -15.81 -13.58 -62.32
C LEU A 26 -16.99 -13.68 -61.34
N ILE A 27 -18.15 -14.17 -61.81
CA ILE A 27 -19.32 -14.35 -60.95
C ILE A 27 -19.06 -15.44 -59.91
N VAL A 28 -18.44 -16.57 -60.31
CA VAL A 28 -18.10 -17.65 -59.39
C VAL A 28 -17.08 -17.19 -58.35
N SER A 29 -16.04 -16.44 -58.74
CA SER A 29 -15.08 -15.90 -57.76
C SER A 29 -15.73 -14.87 -56.85
N PHE A 30 -16.65 -14.04 -57.35
CA PHE A 30 -17.39 -13.07 -56.53
C PHE A 30 -18.29 -13.78 -55.52
N VAL A 31 -19.01 -14.82 -55.94
CA VAL A 31 -19.85 -15.61 -55.02
C VAL A 31 -18.98 -16.30 -53.97
N LEU A 32 -17.86 -16.90 -54.36
CA LEU A 32 -17.04 -17.70 -53.45
C LEU A 32 -16.22 -16.84 -52.46
N PHE A 33 -15.66 -15.71 -52.90
CA PHE A 33 -14.77 -14.88 -52.07
C PHE A 33 -15.46 -13.70 -51.40
N PHE A 34 -16.63 -13.26 -51.89
CA PHE A 34 -17.39 -12.18 -51.28
C PHE A 34 -18.73 -12.67 -50.73
N LEU A 35 -19.62 -13.20 -51.57
CA LEU A 35 -20.99 -13.48 -51.16
C LEU A 35 -21.07 -14.58 -50.09
N LEU A 36 -20.29 -15.65 -50.24
CA LEU A 36 -20.29 -16.79 -49.34
C LEU A 36 -19.75 -16.43 -47.94
N PRO A 37 -18.57 -15.78 -47.79
CA PRO A 37 -18.10 -15.31 -46.48
C PRO A 37 -19.05 -14.33 -45.79
N VAL A 38 -19.65 -13.40 -46.54
CA VAL A 38 -20.59 -12.42 -45.99
C VAL A 38 -21.89 -13.09 -45.54
N LEU A 39 -22.45 -13.98 -46.36
CA LEU A 39 -23.69 -14.68 -46.05
C LEU A 39 -23.50 -15.64 -44.86
N THR A 40 -22.42 -16.41 -44.84
CA THR A 40 -22.11 -17.33 -43.72
C THR A 40 -21.89 -16.55 -42.41
N THR A 41 -21.16 -15.44 -42.47
CA THR A 41 -20.99 -14.55 -41.31
C THR A 41 -22.32 -13.94 -40.86
N GLY A 42 -23.15 -13.51 -41.80
CA GLY A 42 -24.48 -12.95 -41.49
C GLY A 42 -25.39 -13.98 -40.82
N VAL A 43 -25.47 -15.20 -41.34
CA VAL A 43 -26.21 -16.29 -40.70
C VAL A 43 -25.66 -16.57 -39.31
N TYR A 44 -24.34 -16.63 -39.14
CA TYR A 44 -23.72 -16.84 -37.83
C TYR A 44 -24.11 -15.73 -36.83
N LEU A 45 -23.90 -14.46 -37.19
CA LEU A 45 -24.12 -13.33 -36.29
C LEU A 45 -25.59 -13.12 -35.92
N TYR A 46 -26.53 -13.43 -36.81
CA TYR A 46 -27.96 -13.18 -36.56
C TYR A 46 -28.72 -14.40 -36.06
N ALA A 47 -28.35 -15.62 -36.45
CA ALA A 47 -29.08 -16.84 -36.09
C ALA A 47 -28.40 -17.66 -34.98
N ILE A 48 -27.08 -17.53 -34.78
CA ILE A 48 -26.29 -18.40 -33.90
C ILE A 48 -25.68 -17.62 -32.73
N ALA A 49 -25.08 -16.45 -33.00
CA ALA A 49 -24.37 -15.68 -31.99
C ALA A 49 -25.28 -15.22 -30.85
N LYS A 50 -24.82 -15.42 -29.62
CA LYS A 50 -25.55 -15.01 -28.42
C LYS A 50 -25.35 -13.54 -28.11
N ASP A 51 -26.41 -12.95 -27.57
CA ASP A 51 -26.41 -11.59 -27.08
C ASP A 51 -25.50 -11.42 -25.87
N GLN A 52 -24.80 -10.29 -25.84
CA GLN A 52 -23.86 -9.91 -24.79
C GLN A 52 -24.22 -8.52 -24.27
N TYR A 53 -24.29 -8.44 -22.94
CA TYR A 53 -24.59 -7.25 -22.16
C TYR A 53 -23.30 -6.69 -21.60
N ALA A 54 -23.21 -5.36 -21.50
CA ALA A 54 -22.01 -4.69 -21.01
C ALA A 54 -22.31 -3.86 -19.76
N SER A 55 -21.57 -4.10 -18.68
CA SER A 55 -21.54 -3.23 -17.51
C SER A 55 -20.29 -2.36 -17.58
N THR A 56 -20.47 -1.05 -17.45
CA THR A 56 -19.37 -0.09 -17.46
C THR A 56 -19.19 0.51 -16.06
N VAL A 57 -17.94 0.65 -15.64
CA VAL A 57 -17.56 1.30 -14.38
C VAL A 57 -16.34 2.18 -14.65
N ALA A 58 -16.26 3.32 -13.99
CA ALA A 58 -15.12 4.22 -14.12
C ALA A 58 -14.64 4.68 -12.75
N PHE A 59 -13.33 4.55 -12.51
CA PHE A 59 -12.69 4.90 -11.25
C PHE A 59 -11.30 5.50 -11.47
N THR A 60 -10.81 6.18 -10.45
CA THR A 60 -9.46 6.76 -10.42
C THR A 60 -8.82 6.47 -9.07
N VAL A 61 -7.50 6.28 -9.07
CA VAL A 61 -6.72 6.14 -7.82
C VAL A 61 -6.31 7.52 -7.36
N ARG A 62 -6.61 7.86 -6.11
CA ARG A 62 -6.23 9.14 -5.50
C ARG A 62 -5.37 8.92 -4.27
N THR A 63 -4.39 9.79 -4.09
CA THR A 63 -3.60 9.88 -2.86
C THR A 63 -4.20 10.99 -1.98
N GLU A 64 -4.19 10.79 -0.67
CA GLU A 64 -4.61 11.79 0.30
C GLU A 64 -3.53 12.87 0.50
N ASP A 65 -3.26 13.66 -0.53
CA ASP A 65 -2.34 14.80 -0.43
C ASP A 65 -3.04 15.96 0.29
N VAL A 66 -2.86 16.02 1.62
CA VAL A 66 -3.13 17.24 2.39
C VAL A 66 -2.03 18.24 2.03
N SER A 67 -2.30 19.07 1.02
CA SER A 67 -1.36 20.09 0.55
C SER A 67 -0.90 20.94 1.73
N SER A 68 0.40 20.95 2.01
CA SER A 68 0.94 21.79 3.09
C SER A 68 0.74 23.26 2.75
N ALA A 69 0.41 24.10 3.73
CA ALA A 69 0.19 25.54 3.54
C ALA A 69 1.40 26.28 2.92
N VAL A 70 2.59 25.65 2.94
CA VAL A 70 3.82 26.14 2.31
C VAL A 70 3.82 25.95 0.78
N ASP A 71 3.17 24.91 0.24
CA ASP A 71 3.09 24.66 -1.21
C ASP A 71 2.19 25.67 -1.94
N ILE A 72 1.19 26.22 -1.23
CA ILE A 72 0.25 27.22 -1.76
C ILE A 72 0.95 28.56 -2.04
N LEU A 73 2.00 28.90 -1.28
CA LEU A 73 2.76 30.14 -1.45
C LEU A 73 3.86 30.02 -2.52
N GLY A 74 4.22 28.79 -2.90
CA GLY A 74 5.31 28.49 -3.83
C GLY A 74 4.90 28.27 -5.29
N GLY A 75 3.64 27.99 -5.61
CA GLY A 75 3.11 27.92 -6.99
C GLY A 75 3.73 26.86 -7.92
N ILE A 76 4.63 26.00 -7.44
CA ILE A 76 5.39 25.02 -8.24
C ILE A 76 4.93 23.56 -7.99
N SER A 77 3.97 23.33 -7.09
CA SER A 77 3.51 21.98 -6.70
C SER A 77 2.78 21.19 -7.81
N ASN A 78 2.39 21.83 -8.91
CA ASN A 78 1.76 21.13 -10.04
C ASN A 78 2.76 20.39 -10.96
N LEU A 79 4.06 20.36 -10.63
CA LEU A 79 5.09 19.66 -11.42
C LEU A 79 5.44 18.26 -10.90
N SER A 80 4.96 17.85 -9.71
CA SER A 80 5.14 16.49 -9.20
C SER A 80 4.05 15.55 -9.74
N GLY A 81 4.06 15.36 -11.06
CA GLY A 81 3.20 14.40 -11.77
C GLY A 81 3.63 12.95 -11.53
N ALA A 82 3.31 12.39 -10.36
CA ALA A 82 3.64 11.01 -10.00
C ALA A 82 2.43 10.18 -9.53
N SER A 83 1.23 10.44 -10.06
CA SER A 83 0.04 9.59 -9.86
C SER A 83 -0.18 8.56 -10.98
N SER A 84 0.70 8.51 -11.99
CA SER A 84 0.54 7.58 -13.13
C SER A 84 0.87 6.12 -12.76
N SER A 85 1.83 5.87 -11.87
CA SER A 85 2.28 4.50 -11.56
C SER A 85 1.20 3.63 -10.93
N ASP A 86 0.34 4.20 -10.08
CA ASP A 86 -0.63 3.41 -9.32
C ASP A 86 -1.82 2.98 -10.19
N SER A 87 -2.18 3.80 -11.17
CA SER A 87 -3.17 3.43 -12.19
C SER A 87 -2.61 2.38 -13.15
N ASP A 88 -1.30 2.43 -13.45
CA ASP A 88 -0.63 1.42 -14.27
C ASP A 88 -0.62 0.04 -13.58
N ILE A 89 -0.32 0.00 -12.27
CA ILE A 89 -0.38 -1.23 -11.47
C ILE A 89 -1.79 -1.82 -11.51
N LEU A 90 -2.82 -0.99 -11.36
CA LEU A 90 -4.20 -1.44 -11.38
C LEU A 90 -4.63 -1.95 -12.76
N TYR A 91 -4.18 -1.30 -13.84
CA TYR A 91 -4.40 -1.75 -15.22
C TYR A 91 -3.83 -3.16 -15.46
N GLU A 92 -2.60 -3.40 -15.02
CA GLU A 92 -1.95 -4.72 -15.12
C GLU A 92 -2.63 -5.76 -14.22
N PHE A 93 -3.01 -5.37 -12.99
CA PHE A 93 -3.71 -6.25 -12.06
C PHE A 93 -5.04 -6.76 -12.62
N ILE A 94 -5.84 -5.89 -13.26
CA ILE A 94 -7.15 -6.27 -13.80
C ILE A 94 -7.03 -7.29 -14.95
N GLN A 95 -5.92 -7.27 -15.67
CA GLN A 95 -5.61 -8.24 -16.73
C GLN A 95 -4.86 -9.47 -16.23
N SER A 96 -4.37 -9.45 -14.98
CA SER A 96 -3.56 -10.51 -14.44
C SER A 96 -4.32 -11.83 -14.34
N GLN A 97 -3.59 -12.92 -14.56
CA GLN A 97 -4.10 -14.27 -14.31
C GLN A 97 -4.52 -14.48 -12.85
N GLN A 98 -3.90 -13.76 -11.91
CA GLN A 98 -4.23 -13.83 -10.49
C GLN A 98 -5.66 -13.35 -10.23
N LEU A 99 -6.05 -12.18 -10.75
CA LEU A 99 -7.42 -11.68 -10.61
C LEU A 99 -8.41 -12.61 -11.30
N VAL A 100 -8.12 -13.04 -12.53
CA VAL A 100 -9.00 -13.96 -13.28
C VAL A 100 -9.24 -15.24 -12.50
N LYS A 101 -8.20 -15.81 -11.89
CA LYS A 101 -8.32 -17.00 -11.04
C LYS A 101 -9.16 -16.74 -9.78
N ALA A 102 -8.92 -15.63 -9.09
CA ALA A 102 -9.67 -15.27 -7.89
C ALA A 102 -11.17 -15.07 -8.20
N LEU A 103 -11.48 -14.42 -9.32
CA LEU A 103 -12.86 -14.23 -9.77
C LEU A 103 -13.51 -15.53 -10.25
N ASP A 104 -12.75 -16.42 -10.88
CA ASP A 104 -13.22 -17.75 -11.27
C ASP A 104 -13.61 -18.59 -10.04
N GLU A 105 -12.80 -18.57 -8.98
CA GLU A 105 -13.13 -19.25 -7.71
C GLU A 105 -14.37 -18.66 -7.03
N LYS A 106 -14.59 -17.34 -7.14
CA LYS A 106 -15.74 -16.64 -6.50
C LYS A 106 -17.04 -16.76 -7.30
N LEU A 107 -16.97 -16.64 -8.63
CA LEU A 107 -18.15 -16.48 -9.50
C LEU A 107 -18.36 -17.65 -10.48
N ASP A 108 -17.44 -18.60 -10.53
CA ASP A 108 -17.46 -19.74 -11.45
C ASP A 108 -17.51 -19.28 -12.92
N LEU A 109 -16.54 -18.43 -13.28
CA LEU A 109 -16.48 -17.76 -14.59
C LEU A 109 -16.41 -18.77 -15.74
N ARG A 110 -15.67 -19.88 -15.55
CA ARG A 110 -15.57 -20.96 -16.56
C ARG A 110 -16.94 -21.47 -16.98
N ASN A 111 -17.81 -21.78 -16.02
CA ASN A 111 -19.13 -22.32 -16.32
C ASN A 111 -20.05 -21.25 -16.93
N ARG A 112 -20.03 -20.01 -16.41
CA ARG A 112 -20.84 -18.91 -16.96
C ARG A 112 -20.49 -18.61 -18.42
N TYR A 113 -19.20 -18.53 -18.75
CA TYR A 113 -18.74 -18.21 -20.10
C TYR A 113 -18.75 -19.39 -21.08
N SER A 114 -18.76 -20.63 -20.60
CA SER A 114 -18.84 -21.83 -21.46
C SER A 114 -20.26 -22.36 -21.68
N ARG A 115 -21.25 -21.89 -20.89
CA ARG A 115 -22.67 -22.31 -20.97
C ARG A 115 -23.23 -22.28 -22.39
N SER A 116 -22.87 -21.27 -23.17
CA SER A 116 -23.38 -21.06 -24.52
C SER A 116 -22.54 -21.72 -25.62
N TYR A 117 -21.49 -22.49 -25.28
CA TYR A 117 -20.53 -23.01 -26.27
C TYR A 117 -21.14 -23.97 -27.30
N SER A 118 -22.16 -24.74 -26.92
CA SER A 118 -22.88 -25.65 -27.83
C SER A 118 -23.63 -24.91 -28.95
N GLU A 119 -24.01 -23.66 -28.71
CA GLU A 119 -24.73 -22.82 -29.66
C GLU A 119 -23.79 -21.82 -30.32
N ASP A 120 -22.97 -21.11 -29.54
CA ASP A 120 -22.04 -20.07 -29.98
C ASP A 120 -20.59 -20.44 -29.65
N PHE A 121 -19.93 -21.15 -30.57
CA PHE A 121 -18.55 -21.61 -30.36
C PHE A 121 -17.50 -20.51 -30.47
N TYR A 122 -17.80 -19.40 -31.15
CA TYR A 122 -16.83 -18.33 -31.42
C TYR A 122 -16.73 -17.32 -30.28
N PHE A 123 -17.88 -16.92 -29.72
CA PHE A 123 -17.92 -15.94 -28.64
C PHE A 123 -17.95 -16.58 -27.25
N SER A 124 -18.25 -17.87 -27.11
CA SER A 124 -18.20 -18.57 -25.81
C SER A 124 -16.81 -19.14 -25.51
N LEU A 125 -16.55 -19.37 -24.23
CA LEU A 125 -15.35 -20.05 -23.77
C LEU A 125 -15.44 -21.55 -24.09
N LYS A 126 -14.36 -22.15 -24.54
CA LYS A 126 -14.28 -23.60 -24.73
C LYS A 126 -14.35 -24.31 -23.36
N PRO A 127 -15.28 -25.27 -23.16
CA PRO A 127 -15.38 -26.00 -21.90
C PRO A 127 -14.12 -26.84 -21.64
N GLY A 128 -13.71 -26.92 -20.38
CA GLY A 128 -12.53 -27.69 -19.95
C GLY A 128 -11.17 -27.09 -20.33
N GLY A 129 -11.11 -25.81 -20.72
CA GLY A 129 -9.84 -25.10 -20.96
C GLY A 129 -9.02 -24.88 -19.68
N THR A 130 -7.75 -24.47 -19.80
CA THR A 130 -6.90 -24.14 -18.64
C THR A 130 -7.22 -22.74 -18.10
N ILE A 131 -6.50 -22.29 -17.05
CA ILE A 131 -6.66 -20.91 -16.56
C ILE A 131 -6.11 -19.90 -17.56
N GLU A 132 -5.08 -20.26 -18.32
CA GLU A 132 -4.51 -19.44 -19.39
C GLU A 132 -5.52 -19.23 -20.53
N ASP A 133 -6.32 -20.25 -20.86
CA ASP A 133 -7.42 -20.11 -21.83
C ASP A 133 -8.49 -19.13 -21.34
N LEU A 134 -8.82 -19.17 -20.04
CA LEU A 134 -9.76 -18.23 -19.42
C LEU A 134 -9.20 -16.81 -19.40
N THR A 135 -7.93 -16.62 -19.05
CA THR A 135 -7.27 -15.30 -19.06
C THR A 135 -7.22 -14.71 -20.48
N LYS A 136 -6.92 -15.53 -21.50
CA LYS A 136 -6.97 -15.06 -22.89
C LYS A 136 -8.38 -14.72 -23.35
N TYR A 137 -9.38 -15.44 -22.85
CA TYR A 137 -10.79 -15.12 -23.08
C TYR A 137 -11.21 -13.83 -22.36
N TRP A 138 -10.70 -13.61 -21.15
CA TRP A 138 -10.94 -12.44 -20.32
C TRP A 138 -10.60 -11.14 -21.04
N GLU A 139 -9.46 -11.06 -21.72
CA GLU A 139 -9.08 -9.87 -22.52
C GLU A 139 -10.09 -9.48 -23.62
N ARG A 140 -10.91 -10.44 -24.09
CA ARG A 140 -11.98 -10.16 -25.06
C ARG A 140 -13.23 -9.65 -24.38
N MET A 141 -13.50 -10.13 -23.17
CA MET A 141 -14.73 -9.89 -22.44
C MET A 141 -14.66 -8.65 -21.53
N VAL A 142 -13.48 -8.35 -21.03
CA VAL A 142 -13.18 -7.20 -20.18
C VAL A 142 -12.26 -6.27 -20.95
N LYS A 143 -12.75 -5.07 -21.26
CA LYS A 143 -12.00 -4.02 -21.93
C LYS A 143 -11.72 -2.89 -20.95
N ILE A 144 -10.46 -2.51 -20.87
CA ILE A 144 -9.99 -1.42 -20.03
C ILE A 144 -9.58 -0.28 -20.95
N TYR A 145 -10.12 0.90 -20.70
CA TYR A 145 -9.72 2.15 -21.32
C TYR A 145 -9.03 2.98 -20.25
N TYR A 146 -7.75 3.24 -20.48
CA TYR A 146 -6.92 3.99 -19.54
C TYR A 146 -6.47 5.29 -20.20
N ASP A 147 -6.70 6.41 -19.50
CA ASP A 147 -6.17 7.71 -19.87
C ASP A 147 -5.10 8.12 -18.86
N SER A 148 -3.83 8.02 -19.27
CA SER A 148 -2.67 8.37 -18.44
C SER A 148 -2.59 9.86 -18.11
N GLY A 149 -3.28 10.73 -18.86
CA GLY A 149 -3.32 12.16 -18.57
C GLY A 149 -4.24 12.51 -17.40
N SER A 150 -5.36 11.79 -17.25
CA SER A 150 -6.34 12.01 -16.18
C SER A 150 -6.27 10.98 -15.04
N GLY A 151 -5.53 9.88 -15.22
CA GLY A 151 -5.52 8.77 -14.25
C GLY A 151 -6.87 8.06 -14.16
N LEU A 152 -7.70 8.17 -15.19
CA LEU A 152 -9.03 7.58 -15.25
C LEU A 152 -8.94 6.19 -15.90
N ILE A 153 -9.53 5.21 -15.22
CA ILE A 153 -9.71 3.86 -15.74
C ILE A 153 -11.21 3.65 -15.94
N GLU A 154 -11.63 3.46 -17.20
CA GLU A 154 -12.94 2.96 -17.56
C GLU A 154 -12.84 1.46 -17.88
N LEU A 155 -13.62 0.67 -17.16
CA LEU A 155 -13.71 -0.76 -17.32
C LEU A 155 -15.07 -1.10 -17.94
N ARG A 156 -15.06 -1.89 -19.00
CA ARG A 156 -16.24 -2.44 -19.66
C ARG A 156 -16.21 -3.96 -19.59
N VAL A 157 -17.11 -4.52 -18.81
CA VAL A 157 -17.25 -5.96 -18.61
C VAL A 157 -18.44 -6.47 -19.40
N LYS A 158 -18.22 -7.47 -20.24
CA LYS A 158 -19.27 -8.12 -21.01
C LYS A 158 -19.66 -9.45 -20.38
N ALA A 159 -20.92 -9.83 -20.50
CA ALA A 159 -21.38 -11.18 -20.18
C ALA A 159 -22.63 -11.53 -21.00
N PHE A 160 -23.02 -12.81 -20.98
CA PHE A 160 -24.22 -13.28 -21.68
C PHE A 160 -25.53 -12.89 -20.97
N ASP A 161 -25.46 -12.46 -19.71
CA ASP A 161 -26.58 -11.97 -18.92
C ASP A 161 -26.23 -10.60 -18.29
N PRO A 162 -27.17 -9.65 -18.22
CA PRO A 162 -26.91 -8.32 -17.68
C PRO A 162 -26.56 -8.32 -16.18
N ASN A 163 -27.12 -9.24 -15.38
CA ASN A 163 -26.78 -9.36 -13.97
C ASN A 163 -25.40 -9.99 -13.80
N GLU A 164 -25.05 -10.98 -14.62
CA GLU A 164 -23.70 -11.56 -14.62
C GLU A 164 -22.64 -10.48 -14.96
N ALA A 165 -22.89 -9.61 -15.95
CA ALA A 165 -21.98 -8.51 -16.28
C ALA A 165 -21.81 -7.53 -15.10
N LEU A 166 -22.91 -7.25 -14.38
CA LEU A 166 -22.91 -6.39 -13.20
C LEU A 166 -22.15 -7.01 -12.03
N GLU A 167 -22.39 -8.30 -11.74
CA GLU A 167 -21.71 -9.05 -10.68
C GLU A 167 -20.19 -9.08 -10.91
N ILE A 168 -19.76 -9.38 -12.13
CA ILE A 168 -18.34 -9.45 -12.48
C ILE A 168 -17.70 -8.06 -12.37
N ALA A 169 -18.37 -6.99 -12.84
CA ALA A 169 -17.87 -5.63 -12.70
C ALA A 169 -17.71 -5.20 -11.23
N ASN A 170 -18.69 -5.52 -10.37
CA ASN A 170 -18.59 -5.26 -8.93
C ASN A 170 -17.46 -6.05 -8.27
N ALA A 171 -17.28 -7.32 -8.66
CA ALA A 171 -16.21 -8.15 -8.13
C ALA A 171 -14.83 -7.62 -8.51
N ILE A 172 -14.63 -7.15 -9.75
CA ILE A 172 -13.38 -6.50 -10.17
C ILE A 172 -13.10 -5.26 -9.32
N VAL A 173 -14.10 -4.39 -9.10
CA VAL A 173 -13.93 -3.18 -8.27
C VAL A 173 -13.58 -3.54 -6.83
N THR A 174 -14.22 -4.58 -6.28
CA THR A 174 -13.99 -5.06 -4.92
C THR A 174 -12.56 -5.56 -4.75
N ASP A 175 -12.12 -6.48 -5.61
CA ASP A 175 -10.78 -7.07 -5.57
C ASP A 175 -9.69 -6.01 -5.87
N SER A 176 -10.00 -5.05 -6.75
CA SER A 176 -9.13 -3.89 -7.00
C SER A 176 -8.97 -3.00 -5.77
N THR A 177 -10.06 -2.79 -5.03
CA THR A 177 -10.04 -2.00 -3.77
C THR A 177 -9.25 -2.74 -2.70
N GLU A 178 -9.40 -4.05 -2.61
CA GLU A 178 -8.64 -4.90 -1.69
C GLU A 178 -7.14 -4.85 -1.98
N MET A 179 -6.73 -4.97 -3.25
CA MET A 179 -5.33 -4.83 -3.66
C MET A 179 -4.74 -3.47 -3.25
N ILE A 180 -5.46 -2.37 -3.47
CA ILE A 180 -4.98 -1.03 -3.06
C ILE A 180 -4.86 -0.92 -1.53
N ASN A 181 -5.80 -1.50 -0.79
CA ASN A 181 -5.74 -1.53 0.67
C ASN A 181 -4.54 -2.36 1.18
N GLU A 182 -4.23 -3.48 0.53
CA GLU A 182 -3.05 -4.30 0.83
C GLU A 182 -1.76 -3.53 0.55
N LEU A 183 -1.64 -2.87 -0.61
CA LEU A 183 -0.48 -2.03 -0.94
C LEU A 183 -0.29 -0.89 0.06
N ASN A 184 -1.37 -0.27 0.53
CA ASN A 184 -1.31 0.74 1.59
C ASN A 184 -0.87 0.16 2.93
N ALA A 185 -1.35 -1.05 3.29
CA ALA A 185 -0.96 -1.71 4.52
C ALA A 185 0.54 -2.01 4.53
N ILE A 186 1.06 -2.57 3.43
CA ILE A 186 2.49 -2.84 3.24
C ILE A 186 3.30 -1.54 3.30
N ALA A 187 2.88 -0.50 2.56
CA ALA A 187 3.58 0.78 2.56
C ALA A 187 3.59 1.45 3.94
N ARG A 188 2.50 1.34 4.70
CA ARG A 188 2.40 1.85 6.07
C ARG A 188 3.30 1.08 7.02
N GLU A 189 3.35 -0.24 6.90
CA GLU A 189 4.25 -1.07 7.69
C GLU A 189 5.70 -0.71 7.38
N ASP A 190 6.09 -0.64 6.11
CA ASP A 190 7.45 -0.28 5.70
C ASP A 190 7.87 1.12 6.17
N ALA A 191 6.96 2.10 6.08
CA ALA A 191 7.23 3.46 6.53
C ALA A 191 7.38 3.58 8.06
N THR A 192 6.80 2.67 8.84
CA THR A 192 6.78 2.75 10.31
C THR A 192 7.66 1.71 11.00
N ARG A 193 8.14 0.69 10.27
CA ARG A 193 8.89 -0.46 10.81
C ARG A 193 10.10 -0.05 11.63
N TYR A 194 11.02 0.73 11.05
CA TYR A 194 12.24 1.14 11.78
C TYR A 194 11.94 2.06 12.97
N ALA A 195 11.04 3.03 12.81
CA ALA A 195 10.67 3.92 13.92
C ALA A 195 9.98 3.16 15.06
N LYS A 196 9.22 2.10 14.75
CA LYS A 196 8.64 1.20 15.74
C LYS A 196 9.71 0.36 16.44
N GLU A 197 10.65 -0.22 15.70
CA GLU A 197 11.78 -0.97 16.27
C GLU A 197 12.60 -0.09 17.22
N ASP A 198 12.90 1.15 16.84
CA ASP A 198 13.60 2.12 17.67
C ASP A 198 12.80 2.47 18.95
N LEU A 199 11.48 2.64 18.84
CA LEU A 199 10.59 2.87 19.97
C LEU A 199 10.58 1.68 20.93
N ASP A 200 10.45 0.45 20.42
CA ASP A 200 10.44 -0.77 21.22
C ASP A 200 11.78 -0.93 21.98
N LEU A 201 12.91 -0.69 21.30
CA LEU A 201 14.23 -0.66 21.93
C LEU A 201 14.36 0.42 23.01
N ALA A 202 13.84 1.62 22.76
CA ALA A 202 13.86 2.71 23.75
C ALA A 202 12.98 2.40 24.97
N VAL A 203 11.83 1.77 24.76
CA VAL A 203 10.94 1.30 25.84
C VAL A 203 11.66 0.28 26.72
N ASP A 204 12.35 -0.69 26.13
CA ASP A 204 13.05 -1.72 26.91
C ASP A 204 14.25 -1.15 27.67
N ARG A 205 15.01 -0.22 27.07
CA ARG A 205 16.06 0.53 27.78
C ARG A 205 15.51 1.31 28.97
N LEU A 206 14.36 1.98 28.82
CA LEU A 206 13.73 2.73 29.90
C LEU A 206 13.25 1.80 31.04
N LYS A 207 12.69 0.63 30.70
CA LYS A 207 12.32 -0.37 31.71
C LYS A 207 13.54 -0.84 32.50
N LEU A 208 14.64 -1.18 31.81
CA LEU A 208 15.88 -1.62 32.46
C LEU A 208 16.46 -0.54 33.36
N ALA A 209 16.55 0.71 32.90
CA ALA A 209 17.06 1.82 33.71
C ALA A 209 16.22 2.05 34.98
N ARG A 210 14.88 1.98 34.87
CA ARG A 210 13.98 2.07 36.04
C ARG A 210 14.15 0.89 36.98
N GLN A 211 14.32 -0.31 36.45
CA GLN A 211 14.55 -1.51 37.25
C GLN A 211 15.87 -1.40 38.03
N SER A 212 16.96 -0.96 37.39
CA SER A 212 18.25 -0.77 38.08
C SER A 212 18.16 0.22 39.24
N ILE A 213 17.39 1.31 39.11
CA ILE A 213 17.13 2.23 40.23
C ILE A 213 16.33 1.57 41.35
N LEU A 214 15.32 0.76 41.00
CA LEU A 214 14.53 0.03 42.00
C LEU A 214 15.37 -1.00 42.74
N GLU A 215 16.23 -1.74 42.04
CA GLU A 215 17.16 -2.70 42.61
C GLU A 215 18.18 -2.02 43.53
N PHE A 216 18.73 -0.88 43.09
CA PHE A 216 19.59 -0.04 43.93
C PHE A 216 18.87 0.37 45.22
N ARG A 217 17.65 0.91 45.13
CA ARG A 217 16.86 1.32 46.30
C ARG A 217 16.49 0.16 47.21
N ALA A 218 16.19 -1.01 46.65
CA ALA A 218 15.89 -2.20 47.43
C ALA A 218 17.12 -2.72 48.18
N ARG A 219 18.29 -2.69 47.54
CA ARG A 219 19.58 -3.14 48.10
C ARG A 219 20.11 -2.19 49.18
N THR A 220 20.07 -0.88 48.93
CA THR A 220 20.61 0.13 49.85
C THR A 220 19.60 0.57 50.91
N GLN A 221 18.29 0.34 50.68
CA GLN A 221 17.18 0.89 51.47
C GLN A 221 17.15 2.44 51.50
N ILE A 222 17.90 3.08 50.60
CA ILE A 222 17.99 4.55 50.50
C ILE A 222 17.14 5.01 49.32
N VAL A 223 16.15 5.86 49.58
CA VAL A 223 15.25 6.39 48.54
C VAL A 223 15.88 7.57 47.80
N ASP A 224 16.53 8.45 48.57
CA ASP A 224 17.25 9.64 48.10
C ASP A 224 18.61 9.70 48.81
N PRO A 225 19.70 9.30 48.11
CA PRO A 225 21.05 9.34 48.67
C PRO A 225 21.53 10.72 49.08
N GLN A 226 21.05 11.80 48.45
CA GLN A 226 21.45 13.16 48.83
C GLN A 226 20.78 13.58 50.14
N ALA A 227 19.48 13.30 50.28
CA ALA A 227 18.77 13.58 51.53
C ALA A 227 19.32 12.75 52.69
N ASP A 228 19.66 11.49 52.44
CA ASP A 228 20.24 10.60 53.44
C ASP A 228 21.65 11.06 53.87
N LEU A 229 22.51 11.42 52.92
CA LEU A 229 23.83 12.03 53.20
C LEU A 229 23.68 13.31 54.03
N GLN A 230 22.73 14.19 53.69
CA GLN A 230 22.48 15.43 54.42
C GLN A 230 22.05 15.15 55.87
N GLY A 231 21.24 14.11 56.09
CA GLY A 231 20.87 13.62 57.42
C GLY A 231 22.08 13.17 58.23
N GLN A 232 22.95 12.34 57.66
CA GLN A 232 24.17 11.86 58.33
C GLN A 232 25.16 13.00 58.63
N MET A 233 25.33 13.93 57.69
CA MET A 233 26.15 15.12 57.92
C MET A 233 25.61 16.00 59.05
N GLY A 234 24.28 16.05 59.22
CA GLY A 234 23.63 16.69 60.36
C GLY A 234 24.02 16.06 61.70
N ILE A 235 24.07 14.73 61.77
CA ILE A 235 24.51 14.00 62.98
C ILE A 235 25.98 14.29 63.27
N LEU A 236 26.85 14.22 62.26
CA LEU A 236 28.27 14.50 62.42
C LEU A 236 28.52 15.94 62.91
N ASN A 237 27.80 16.92 62.36
CA ASN A 237 27.86 18.31 62.81
C ASN A 237 27.38 18.45 64.26
N ASN A 238 26.32 17.74 64.65
CA ASN A 238 25.84 17.76 66.03
C ASN A 238 26.85 17.13 67.00
N LEU A 239 27.47 16.00 66.65
CA LEU A 239 28.53 15.39 67.45
C LEU A 239 29.75 16.31 67.59
N GLN A 240 30.14 17.03 66.53
CA GLN A 240 31.22 18.02 66.58
C GLN A 240 30.88 19.20 67.51
N GLN A 241 29.63 19.66 67.51
CA GLN A 241 29.17 20.69 68.46
C GLN A 241 29.20 20.18 69.91
N GLN A 242 28.76 18.95 70.15
CA GLN A 242 28.84 18.32 71.49
C GLN A 242 30.29 18.14 71.95
N PHE A 243 31.19 17.75 71.04
CA PHE A 243 32.62 17.61 71.32
C PHE A 243 33.25 18.94 71.73
N ALA A 244 32.99 20.01 70.98
CA ALA A 244 33.46 21.35 71.31
C ALA A 244 32.94 21.83 72.67
N THR A 245 31.67 21.57 72.96
CA THR A 245 31.06 21.91 74.27
C THR A 245 31.72 21.15 75.41
N ALA A 246 31.95 19.84 75.23
CA ALA A 246 32.60 19.00 76.25
C ALA A 246 34.07 19.39 76.51
N LEU A 247 34.80 19.83 75.48
CA LEU A 247 36.15 20.38 75.64
C LEU A 247 36.15 21.66 76.48
N ILE A 248 35.24 22.59 76.20
CA ILE A 248 35.08 23.82 76.98
C ILE A 248 34.75 23.50 78.45
N GLU A 249 33.85 22.55 78.70
CA GLU A 249 33.51 22.11 80.06
C GLU A 249 34.72 21.51 80.80
N LEU A 250 35.54 20.70 80.12
CA LEU A 250 36.76 20.13 80.69
C LEU A 250 37.78 21.23 81.05
N ASP A 251 37.98 22.20 80.17
CA ASP A 251 38.92 23.30 80.39
C ASP A 251 38.51 24.14 81.62
N LEU A 252 37.23 24.47 81.74
CA LEU A 252 36.68 25.18 82.91
C LEU A 252 36.84 24.36 84.22
N LEU A 253 36.65 23.03 84.16
CA LEU A 253 36.85 22.15 85.31
C LEU A 253 38.33 22.10 85.74
N ARG A 254 39.27 22.08 84.79
CA ARG A 254 40.71 22.08 85.08
C ARG A 254 41.18 23.39 85.71
N GLU A 255 40.60 24.53 85.34
CA GLU A 255 40.92 25.82 85.98
C GLU A 255 40.43 25.94 87.43
N THR A 256 39.34 25.24 87.77
CA THR A 256 38.62 25.45 89.03
C THR A 256 38.77 24.32 90.06
N THR A 257 39.43 23.21 89.68
CA THR A 257 39.48 22.00 90.50
C THR A 257 40.90 21.43 90.61
N ARG A 258 41.15 20.57 91.60
CA ARG A 258 42.46 19.91 91.79
C ARG A 258 42.63 18.77 90.77
N ASP A 259 43.87 18.49 90.37
CA ASP A 259 44.25 17.51 89.31
C ASP A 259 43.68 16.08 89.44
N ASN A 260 43.07 15.70 90.57
CA ASN A 260 42.57 14.35 90.83
C ASN A 260 41.06 14.31 91.15
N ASP A 261 40.28 15.31 90.69
CA ASP A 261 38.83 15.35 90.88
C ASP A 261 38.11 14.35 89.94
N PRO A 262 37.23 13.47 90.46
CA PRO A 262 36.45 12.54 89.65
C PRO A 262 35.67 13.18 88.49
N ARG A 263 35.32 14.47 88.59
CA ARG A 263 34.62 15.22 87.52
C ARG A 263 35.48 15.42 86.28
N ILE A 264 36.79 15.57 86.42
CA ILE A 264 37.74 15.68 85.29
C ILE A 264 37.75 14.35 84.53
N VAL A 265 37.89 13.24 85.25
CA VAL A 265 37.88 11.88 84.66
C VAL A 265 36.56 11.60 83.93
N GLN A 266 35.43 12.05 84.48
CA GLN A 266 34.12 11.91 83.83
C GLN A 266 34.03 12.72 82.52
N ALA A 267 34.52 13.96 82.51
CA ALA A 267 34.53 14.81 81.33
C ALA A 267 35.47 14.26 80.23
N GLU A 268 36.66 13.77 80.60
CA GLU A 268 37.59 13.11 79.67
C GLU A 268 36.98 11.85 79.05
N ASN A 269 36.28 11.02 79.85
CA ASN A 269 35.56 9.86 79.33
C ASN A 269 34.45 10.25 78.34
N ARG A 270 33.72 11.34 78.62
CA ARG A 270 32.68 11.85 77.72
C ARG A 270 33.27 12.31 76.38
N ILE A 271 34.37 13.07 76.43
CA ILE A 271 35.11 13.51 75.23
C ILE A 271 35.55 12.30 74.41
N LYS A 272 36.12 11.28 75.05
CA LYS A 272 36.55 10.05 74.38
C LYS A 272 35.39 9.34 73.69
N VAL A 273 34.25 9.17 74.36
CA VAL A 273 33.06 8.56 73.75
C VAL A 273 32.57 9.36 72.54
N ILE A 274 32.51 10.68 72.63
CA ILE A 274 32.09 11.52 71.49
C ILE A 274 33.11 11.42 70.34
N GLN A 275 34.40 11.42 70.64
CA GLN A 275 35.47 11.27 69.65
C GLN A 275 35.42 9.91 68.93
N ASP A 276 35.18 8.83 69.68
CA ASP A 276 35.00 7.49 69.12
C ASP A 276 33.79 7.46 68.18
N ARG A 277 32.67 8.08 68.56
CA ARG A 277 31.48 8.22 67.70
C ARG A 277 31.73 9.06 66.46
N ILE A 278 32.44 10.19 66.56
CA ILE A 278 32.81 11.01 65.38
C ILE A 278 33.66 10.20 64.40
N THR A 279 34.58 9.38 64.91
CA THR A 279 35.45 8.54 64.10
C THR A 279 34.64 7.44 63.41
N GLU A 280 33.76 6.77 64.14
CA GLU A 280 32.84 5.77 63.61
C GLU A 280 31.93 6.34 62.51
N GLU A 281 31.36 7.53 62.71
CA GLU A 281 30.55 8.20 61.68
C GLU A 281 31.40 8.59 60.47
N ARG A 282 32.61 9.15 60.65
CA ARG A 282 33.51 9.50 59.54
C ARG A 282 33.92 8.30 58.69
N LEU A 283 34.09 7.13 59.30
CA LEU A 283 34.47 5.91 58.58
C LEU A 283 33.40 5.48 57.57
N LYS A 284 32.12 5.79 57.81
CA LYS A 284 31.02 5.51 56.88
C LYS A 284 31.10 6.31 55.58
N PHE A 285 31.85 7.43 55.54
CA PHE A 285 31.94 8.33 54.38
C PHE A 285 33.18 8.14 53.50
N GLY A 286 34.13 7.26 53.86
CA GLY A 286 35.37 7.18 53.09
C GLY A 286 36.29 5.99 53.33
N SER A 287 35.84 4.93 54.01
CA SER A 287 36.67 3.74 54.23
C SER A 287 36.18 2.56 53.40
N SER A 288 36.93 2.27 52.33
CA SER A 288 36.85 1.03 51.56
C SER A 288 37.40 -0.20 52.29
N THR A 289 37.65 -0.10 53.60
CA THR A 289 38.39 -1.08 54.42
C THR A 289 37.58 -1.69 55.57
N VAL A 290 36.29 -1.37 55.72
CA VAL A 290 35.41 -2.02 56.71
C VAL A 290 34.61 -3.13 56.04
N GLU A 291 34.84 -4.38 56.46
CA GLU A 291 34.03 -5.54 56.07
C GLU A 291 32.55 -5.30 56.40
N GLY A 292 31.71 -5.14 55.36
CA GLY A 292 30.26 -5.32 55.47
C GLY A 292 29.36 -4.16 55.05
N GLY A 293 29.88 -2.98 54.67
CA GLY A 293 29.06 -1.84 54.23
C GLY A 293 29.65 -1.12 53.02
N GLU A 294 28.81 -0.73 52.05
CA GLU A 294 29.23 0.13 50.94
C GLU A 294 29.45 1.57 51.40
N ASP A 295 30.55 2.17 50.96
CA ASP A 295 30.90 3.56 51.25
C ASP A 295 29.93 4.54 50.57
N TYR A 296 29.51 5.62 51.26
CA TYR A 296 28.61 6.65 50.74
C TYR A 296 29.10 7.23 49.41
N VAL A 297 30.41 7.39 49.21
CA VAL A 297 30.97 7.89 47.94
C VAL A 297 30.63 6.95 46.78
N THR A 298 30.67 5.64 47.03
CA THR A 298 30.35 4.62 46.01
C THR A 298 28.84 4.59 45.74
N ILE A 299 28.02 4.66 46.80
CA ILE A 299 26.55 4.71 46.70
C ILE A 299 26.10 5.93 45.88
N ILE A 300 26.67 7.11 46.14
CA ILE A 300 26.34 8.34 45.40
C ILE A 300 26.78 8.24 43.95
N GLY A 301 28.01 7.78 43.69
CA GLY A 301 28.50 7.64 42.32
C GLY A 301 27.68 6.63 41.50
N GLU A 302 27.26 5.52 42.11
CA GLU A 302 26.35 4.56 41.49
C GLU A 302 24.98 5.19 41.19
N PHE A 303 24.38 5.89 42.17
CA PHE A 303 23.10 6.56 42.01
C PHE A 303 23.11 7.63 40.91
N GLU A 304 24.16 8.46 40.86
CA GLU A 304 24.33 9.47 39.81
C GLU A 304 24.40 8.82 38.42
N ARG A 305 25.18 7.75 38.27
CA ARG A 305 25.23 6.98 37.01
C ARG A 305 23.85 6.44 36.62
N LEU A 306 23.13 5.81 37.56
CA LEU A 306 21.80 5.27 37.32
C LEU A 306 20.77 6.35 36.96
N ASN A 307 20.87 7.55 37.54
CA ASN A 307 20.01 8.67 37.18
C ASN A 307 20.30 9.19 35.78
N VAL A 308 21.57 9.31 35.39
CA VAL A 308 21.94 9.71 34.03
C VAL A 308 21.42 8.66 33.02
N ASP A 309 21.57 7.38 33.32
CA ASP A 309 21.04 6.30 32.48
C ASP A 309 19.51 6.40 32.33
N LEU A 310 18.79 6.70 33.42
CA LEU A 310 17.35 6.92 33.40
C LEU A 310 16.96 8.14 32.57
N GLU A 311 17.62 9.28 32.76
CA GLU A 311 17.36 10.52 32.03
C GLU A 311 17.61 10.33 30.52
N PHE A 312 18.73 9.68 30.17
CA PHE A 312 19.05 9.35 28.79
C PHE A 312 18.00 8.42 28.17
N ALA A 313 17.56 7.39 28.91
CA ALA A 313 16.54 6.47 28.44
C ALA A 313 15.17 7.17 28.27
N GLN A 314 14.81 8.10 29.17
CA GLN A 314 13.59 8.91 29.05
C GLN A 314 13.63 9.82 27.82
N SER A 315 14.73 10.54 27.63
CA SER A 315 14.91 11.42 26.47
C SER A 315 14.87 10.65 25.16
N THR A 316 15.56 9.50 25.11
CA THR A 316 15.55 8.61 23.94
C THR A 316 14.15 8.07 23.65
N TYR A 317 13.41 7.66 24.68
CA TYR A 317 12.01 7.21 24.53
C TYR A 317 11.12 8.30 23.94
N LEU A 318 11.20 9.54 24.44
CA LEU A 318 10.40 10.65 23.92
C LEU A 318 10.77 10.99 22.47
N ALA A 319 12.06 10.96 22.12
CA ALA A 319 12.52 11.18 20.75
C ALA A 319 12.05 10.07 19.80
N ALA A 320 12.16 8.80 20.21
CA ALA A 320 11.70 7.65 19.43
C ALA A 320 10.17 7.67 19.24
N LEU A 321 9.41 8.02 20.27
CA LEU A 321 7.96 8.18 20.19
C LEU A 321 7.56 9.28 19.20
N ALA A 322 8.20 10.45 19.27
CA ALA A 322 7.94 11.53 18.33
C ALA A 322 8.30 11.14 16.88
N SER A 323 9.38 10.40 16.69
CA SER A 323 9.77 9.85 15.38
C SER A 323 8.71 8.88 14.84
N TYR A 324 8.24 7.94 15.68
CA TYR A 324 7.19 6.99 15.32
C TYR A 324 5.87 7.68 14.96
N ASP A 325 5.44 8.67 15.74
CA ASP A 325 4.24 9.45 15.45
C ASP A 325 4.37 10.23 14.12
N SER A 326 5.56 10.78 13.85
CA SER A 326 5.87 11.43 12.56
C SER A 326 5.80 10.45 11.40
N SER A 327 6.36 9.24 11.55
CA SER A 327 6.28 8.17 10.55
C SER A 327 4.85 7.70 10.31
N ILE A 328 4.02 7.59 11.35
CA ILE A 328 2.58 7.29 11.20
C ILE A 328 1.89 8.40 10.40
N ALA A 329 2.14 9.66 10.74
CA ALA A 329 1.51 10.79 10.06
C ALA A 329 1.94 10.86 8.58
N GLU A 330 3.20 10.55 8.27
CA GLU A 330 3.68 10.48 6.89
C GLU A 330 3.07 9.29 6.12
N ALA A 331 2.98 8.13 6.73
CA ALA A 331 2.34 6.96 6.14
C ALA A 331 0.86 7.20 5.83
N GLN A 332 0.15 7.91 6.72
CA GLN A 332 -1.25 8.30 6.49
C GLN A 332 -1.39 9.27 5.31
N ARG A 333 -0.51 10.27 5.20
CA ARG A 333 -0.51 11.21 4.05
C ARG A 333 -0.29 10.53 2.70
N LYS A 334 0.43 9.41 2.68
CA LYS A 334 0.71 8.64 1.45
C LYS A 334 -0.34 7.57 1.14
N SER A 335 -1.44 7.51 1.90
CA SER A 335 -2.51 6.53 1.71
C SER A 335 -3.25 6.77 0.40
N ARG A 336 -3.52 5.67 -0.32
CA ARG A 336 -4.23 5.67 -1.61
C ARG A 336 -5.64 5.16 -1.45
N TYR A 337 -6.57 5.59 -2.30
CA TYR A 337 -7.89 4.99 -2.35
C TYR A 337 -8.46 5.00 -3.76
N LEU A 338 -9.37 4.06 -4.02
CA LEU A 338 -10.09 3.96 -5.27
C LEU A 338 -11.35 4.82 -5.18
N ALA A 339 -11.43 5.85 -6.01
CA ALA A 339 -12.59 6.73 -6.11
C ALA A 339 -13.42 6.33 -7.35
N ALA A 340 -14.55 5.64 -7.13
CA ALA A 340 -15.48 5.32 -8.21
C ALA A 340 -16.32 6.55 -8.58
N TYR A 341 -16.18 7.02 -9.82
CA TYR A 341 -16.98 8.11 -10.37
C TYR A 341 -18.27 7.60 -11.03
N LEU A 342 -18.19 6.43 -11.66
CA LEU A 342 -19.34 5.73 -12.22
C LEU A 342 -19.42 4.35 -11.57
N LYS A 343 -20.54 4.05 -10.91
CA LYS A 343 -20.79 2.71 -10.33
C LYS A 343 -21.19 1.71 -11.42
N PRO A 344 -20.87 0.41 -11.26
CA PRO A 344 -21.33 -0.61 -12.19
C PRO A 344 -22.87 -0.57 -12.35
N SER A 345 -23.35 -0.63 -13.60
CA SER A 345 -24.77 -0.61 -13.92
C SER A 345 -25.12 -1.73 -14.91
N ALA A 346 -26.23 -2.42 -14.70
CA ALA A 346 -26.72 -3.43 -15.63
C ALA A 346 -27.14 -2.79 -16.96
N ALA A 347 -26.84 -3.46 -18.08
CA ALA A 347 -27.28 -3.02 -19.40
C ALA A 347 -28.75 -3.37 -19.64
N GLU A 348 -29.52 -2.41 -20.14
CA GLU A 348 -30.92 -2.62 -20.54
C GLU A 348 -31.07 -3.26 -21.93
N ARG A 349 -30.01 -3.22 -22.76
CA ARG A 349 -30.00 -3.83 -24.10
C ARG A 349 -28.69 -4.55 -24.40
N SER A 350 -28.77 -5.60 -25.20
CA SER A 350 -27.61 -6.25 -25.81
C SER A 350 -26.97 -5.29 -26.83
N LEU A 351 -25.72 -4.90 -26.56
CA LEU A 351 -24.91 -4.08 -27.48
C LEU A 351 -23.92 -4.93 -28.27
N TYR A 352 -23.68 -6.17 -27.83
CA TYR A 352 -22.63 -7.03 -28.37
C TYR A 352 -23.19 -8.41 -28.77
N PRO A 353 -22.58 -9.07 -29.77
CA PRO A 353 -21.57 -8.52 -30.68
C PRO A 353 -22.16 -7.40 -31.56
N GLU A 354 -21.33 -6.46 -32.03
CA GLU A 354 -21.78 -5.38 -32.92
C GLU A 354 -22.10 -5.94 -34.32
N ARG A 355 -23.22 -6.67 -34.44
CA ARG A 355 -23.54 -7.55 -35.58
C ARG A 355 -23.48 -6.80 -36.92
N SER A 356 -24.00 -5.57 -36.97
CA SER A 356 -23.99 -4.73 -38.17
C SER A 356 -22.58 -4.28 -38.55
N LEU A 357 -21.77 -3.84 -37.58
CA LEU A 357 -20.40 -3.38 -37.81
C LEU A 357 -19.50 -4.55 -38.23
N LEU A 358 -19.60 -5.69 -37.56
CA LEU A 358 -18.83 -6.90 -37.91
C LEU A 358 -19.18 -7.40 -39.30
N LEU A 359 -20.47 -7.44 -39.66
CA LEU A 359 -20.91 -7.85 -41.00
C LEU A 359 -20.40 -6.88 -42.07
N LEU A 360 -20.50 -5.57 -41.83
CA LEU A 360 -19.96 -4.54 -42.73
C LEU A 360 -18.45 -4.71 -42.91
N MET A 361 -17.72 -4.90 -41.82
CA MET A 361 -16.27 -5.08 -41.84
C MET A 361 -15.87 -6.31 -42.66
N VAL A 362 -16.51 -7.46 -42.41
CA VAL A 362 -16.29 -8.68 -43.19
C VAL A 362 -16.63 -8.46 -44.67
N ALA A 363 -17.74 -7.78 -44.98
CA ALA A 363 -18.10 -7.46 -46.35
C ALA A 363 -17.05 -6.59 -47.05
N VAL A 364 -16.55 -5.54 -46.40
CA VAL A 364 -15.50 -4.68 -46.96
C VAL A 364 -14.21 -5.46 -47.20
N PHE A 365 -13.74 -6.25 -46.22
CA PHE A 365 -12.52 -7.04 -46.39
C PHE A 365 -12.66 -8.14 -47.45
N ALA A 366 -13.79 -8.85 -47.47
CA ALA A 366 -14.08 -9.85 -48.49
C ALA A 366 -14.16 -9.23 -49.89
N PHE A 367 -14.72 -8.02 -50.00
CA PHE A 367 -14.78 -7.28 -51.25
C PHE A 367 -13.39 -6.86 -51.72
N LEU A 368 -12.56 -6.29 -50.84
CA LEU A 368 -11.18 -5.92 -51.15
C LEU A 368 -10.34 -7.13 -51.54
N LEU A 369 -10.48 -8.26 -50.84
CA LEU A 369 -9.78 -9.49 -51.19
C LEU A 369 -10.19 -9.97 -52.58
N TRP A 370 -11.48 -9.95 -52.89
CA TRP A 370 -11.98 -10.33 -54.21
C TRP A 370 -11.47 -9.39 -55.31
N THR A 371 -11.45 -8.07 -55.10
CA THR A 371 -10.96 -7.12 -56.11
C THR A 371 -9.48 -7.35 -56.40
N ILE A 372 -8.66 -7.58 -55.37
CA ILE A 372 -7.23 -7.91 -55.51
C ILE A 372 -7.04 -9.21 -56.29
N LEU A 373 -7.76 -10.28 -55.93
CA LEU A 373 -7.67 -11.57 -56.61
C LEU A 373 -8.11 -11.48 -58.08
N SER A 374 -9.16 -10.70 -58.36
CA SER A 374 -9.63 -10.42 -59.71
C SER A 374 -8.55 -9.70 -60.52
N LEU A 375 -7.98 -8.61 -59.99
CA LEU A 375 -6.90 -7.84 -60.64
C LEU A 375 -5.66 -8.72 -60.91
N ALA A 376 -5.24 -9.52 -59.93
CA ALA A 376 -4.11 -10.43 -60.08
C ALA A 376 -4.36 -11.48 -61.17
N TYR A 377 -5.55 -12.10 -61.19
CA TYR A 377 -5.93 -13.06 -62.22
C TYR A 377 -5.89 -12.46 -63.63
N TYR A 378 -6.46 -11.26 -63.79
CA TYR A 378 -6.42 -10.56 -65.07
C TYR A 378 -5.01 -10.13 -65.47
N SER A 379 -4.18 -9.66 -64.53
CA SER A 379 -2.80 -9.27 -64.81
C SER A 379 -1.90 -10.43 -65.22
N ILE A 380 -2.08 -11.63 -64.66
CA ILE A 380 -1.29 -12.82 -65.06
C ILE A 380 -1.73 -13.29 -66.44
N ARG A 381 -3.04 -13.22 -66.73
CA ARG A 381 -3.62 -13.67 -67.99
C ARG A 381 -3.40 -12.70 -69.15
N ASP A 382 -3.21 -11.41 -68.91
CA ASP A 382 -2.90 -10.43 -69.97
C ASP A 382 -1.42 -10.51 -70.40
N ARG A 383 -0.57 -11.18 -69.59
CA ARG A 383 0.86 -11.37 -69.83
C ARG A 383 1.21 -12.74 -70.45
N GLY A 384 0.24 -13.61 -70.70
CA GLY A 384 0.43 -14.92 -71.35
C GLY A 384 -0.65 -15.18 -72.38
#